data_AF-A0A7K2MG21-F1
#
_entry.id   AF-A0A7K2MG21-F1
#
_cell.length_a   1.000
_cell.length_b   1.000
_cell.length_c   1.000
_cell.angle_alpha   90.00
_cell.angle_beta   90.00
_cell.angle_gamma   90.00
#
_symmetry.space_group_name_H-M   'P 1'
#
loop_
_entity.id
_entity.type
_entity.pdbx_description
1 polymer ?
#
loop_
_entity_poly.entity_id
_entity_poly.type
_entity_poly.pdbx_seq_one_letter_code
_entity_poly.pdbx_strand_id
1 'polypeptide(L)' 'MMTTTLRPTEPLQRAADGTRSRHYQVCVNSRPVGELHLGTSRDLGDSVAVIRKLRVDEPDRRRGRGTV' A
#
# COMPACT_ATOMS: atom_id res chain seq x y z
N MET A 1 -12.56 12.40 -15.12
CA MET A 1 -12.22 12.44 -13.68
C MET A 1 -11.18 11.36 -13.40
N MET A 2 -10.25 11.57 -12.46
CA MET A 2 -9.13 10.66 -12.24
C MET A 2 -9.18 10.13 -10.81
N THR A 3 -9.49 8.85 -10.64
CA THR A 3 -9.62 8.22 -9.33
C THR A 3 -8.40 7.34 -9.07
N THR A 4 -7.68 7.61 -7.97
CA THR A 4 -6.61 6.75 -7.51
C THR A 4 -7.14 5.85 -6.40
N THR A 5 -6.89 4.54 -6.47
CA THR A 5 -7.34 3.56 -5.49
C THR A 5 -6.21 2.61 -5.09
N LEU A 6 -6.36 1.96 -3.93
CA LEU A 6 -5.53 0.85 -3.50
C LEU A 6 -6.26 -0.47 -3.77
N ARG A 7 -5.67 -1.35 -4.58
CA ARG A 7 -6.21 -2.67 -4.87
C ARG A 7 -5.35 -3.75 -4.21
N PRO A 8 -5.89 -4.55 -3.27
CA PRO A 8 -5.14 -5.67 -2.69
C PRO A 8 -4.68 -6.65 -3.78
N THR A 9 -3.44 -7.14 -3.68
CA THR A 9 -2.87 -8.10 -4.63
C THR A 9 -2.79 -9.52 -4.07
N GLU A 10 -3.01 -9.69 -2.77
CA GLU A 10 -2.89 -10.95 -2.05
C GLU A 10 -3.84 -10.97 -0.83
N PRO A 11 -4.05 -12.12 -0.16
CA PRO A 11 -4.67 -12.17 1.17
C PRO A 11 -3.88 -11.39 2.22
N LEU A 12 -4.51 -11.12 3.36
CA LEU A 12 -3.81 -10.54 4.51
C LEU A 12 -2.82 -11.56 5.09
N GLN A 13 -1.53 -11.19 5.12
CA GLN A 13 -0.48 -12.01 5.71
C GLN A 13 -0.42 -11.78 7.23
N ARG A 14 -0.16 -12.84 7.99
CA ARG A 14 0.00 -12.82 9.45
C ARG A 14 1.35 -13.42 9.81
N ALA A 15 2.16 -12.68 10.54
CA ALA A 15 3.47 -13.15 11.01
C ALA A 15 3.36 -13.77 12.42
N ALA A 16 4.36 -14.57 12.78
CA ALA A 16 4.41 -15.25 14.07
C ALA A 16 4.52 -14.29 15.26
N ASP A 17 5.04 -13.08 15.03
CA ASP A 17 5.11 -12.01 16.02
C ASP A 17 3.78 -11.24 16.20
N GLY A 18 2.70 -11.71 15.56
CA GLY A 18 1.38 -11.09 15.60
C GLY A 18 1.20 -9.92 14.62
N THR A 19 2.25 -9.49 13.92
CA THR A 19 2.12 -8.43 12.91
C THR A 19 1.33 -8.90 11.70
N ARG A 20 0.63 -7.96 11.06
CA ARG A 20 -0.14 -8.20 9.84
C ARG A 20 0.43 -7.37 8.72
N SER A 21 0.38 -7.86 7.48
CA SER A 21 0.78 -7.09 6.32
C SER A 21 0.06 -7.49 5.05
N ARG A 22 0.01 -6.57 4.08
CA ARG A 22 -0.61 -6.83 2.79
C ARG A 22 -0.01 -5.93 1.70
N HIS A 23 0.17 -6.50 0.51
CA HIS A 23 0.51 -5.75 -0.68
C HIS A 23 -0.74 -5.20 -1.40
N TYR A 24 -0.60 -3.99 -1.91
CA TYR A 24 -1.58 -3.27 -2.70
C TYR A 24 -0.93 -2.72 -3.97
N GLN A 25 -1.71 -2.66 -5.04
CA GLN A 25 -1.41 -1.85 -6.20
C GLN A 25 -2.06 -0.48 -6.06
N VAL A 26 -1.30 0.57 -6.36
CA VAL A 26 -1.85 1.89 -6.60
C VAL A 26 -2.41 1.88 -8.01
N CYS A 27 -3.71 2.10 -8.17
CA CYS A 27 -4.38 2.07 -9.47
C CYS A 27 -4.94 3.44 -9.83
N VAL A 28 -4.83 3.84 -11.09
CA VAL A 28 -5.54 4.99 -11.68
C VAL A 28 -6.52 4.46 -12.70
N ASN A 29 -7.82 4.71 -12.50
CA ASN A 29 -8.86 4.22 -13.40
C ASN A 29 -8.62 2.74 -13.77
N SER A 30 -8.36 1.90 -12.76
CA SER A 30 -8.02 0.47 -12.85
C SER A 30 -6.63 0.08 -13.41
N ARG A 31 -5.88 0.99 -14.04
CA ARG A 31 -4.49 0.73 -14.48
C ARG A 31 -3.54 0.79 -13.27
N PRO A 32 -2.69 -0.23 -13.00
CA PRO A 32 -1.67 -0.14 -11.95
C PRO A 32 -0.60 0.91 -12.33
N VAL A 33 -0.23 1.74 -11.35
CA VAL A 33 0.75 2.84 -11.47
C VAL A 33 1.76 2.87 -10.34
N GLY A 34 1.79 1.82 -9.52
CA GLY A 34 2.60 1.75 -8.33
C GLY A 34 2.19 0.63 -7.39
N GLU A 35 2.88 0.58 -6.27
CA GLU A 35 2.73 -0.45 -5.25
C GLU A 35 2.85 0.16 -3.85
N LEU A 36 2.17 -0.48 -2.91
CA LEU A 36 2.19 -0.16 -1.49
C LEU A 36 2.24 -1.47 -0.70
N HIS A 37 3.14 -1.55 0.27
CA HIS A 37 3.18 -2.62 1.26
C HIS A 37 2.90 -1.99 2.63
N LEU A 38 1.74 -2.30 3.18
CA LEU A 38 1.34 -1.88 4.53
C LEU A 38 1.50 -3.03 5.50
N GLY A 39 1.91 -2.71 6.73
CA GLY A 39 1.86 -3.63 7.85
C GLY A 39 1.47 -2.94 9.15
N THR A 40 1.39 -3.70 10.23
CA THR A 40 1.26 -3.17 11.59
C THR A 40 2.62 -3.06 12.27
N SER A 41 2.76 -2.13 13.22
CA SER A 41 3.97 -1.97 14.01
C SER A 41 4.13 -3.12 14.99
N ARG A 42 5.36 -3.66 15.07
CA ARG A 42 5.71 -4.65 16.10
C ARG A 42 5.82 -3.99 17.47
N ASP A 43 6.41 -2.80 17.53
CA ASP A 43 6.77 -2.13 18.78
C ASP A 43 5.63 -1.28 19.35
N LEU A 44 4.75 -0.77 18.48
CA LEU A 44 3.63 0.12 18.86
C LEU A 44 2.28 -0.60 18.83
N GLY A 45 2.26 -1.89 18.49
CA GLY A 45 1.05 -2.69 18.43
C GLY A 45 0.24 -2.53 17.13
N ASP A 46 -0.89 -3.23 17.09
CA ASP A 46 -1.63 -3.52 15.86
C ASP A 46 -2.56 -2.39 15.39
N SER A 47 -2.76 -1.37 16.24
CA SER A 47 -3.47 -0.12 15.94
C SER A 47 -2.61 0.88 15.15
N VAL A 48 -1.29 0.69 15.14
CA VAL A 48 -0.35 1.53 14.39
C VAL A 48 0.07 0.82 13.11
N ALA A 49 -0.13 1.49 11.97
CA ALA A 49 0.33 1.01 10.68
C ALA A 49 1.74 1.51 10.35
N VAL A 50 2.48 0.72 9.57
CA VAL A 50 3.79 1.07 8.99
C VAL A 50 3.73 0.91 7.48
N ILE A 51 4.24 1.91 6.75
CA ILE A 51 4.46 1.83 5.31
C ILE A 51 5.82 1.18 5.10
N ARG A 52 5.83 -0.11 4.73
CA ARG A 52 7.07 -0.86 4.44
C ARG A 52 7.63 -0.52 3.05
N LYS A 53 6.75 -0.17 2.11
CA LYS A 53 7.11 0.24 0.76
C LYS A 53 6.02 1.14 0.18
N LEU A 54 6.41 2.25 -0.43
CA LEU A 54 5.54 3.07 -1.28
C LEU A 54 6.31 3.45 -2.54
N ARG A 55 5.79 3.07 -3.71
CA ARG A 55 6.40 3.41 -4.98
C ARG A 55 5.33 3.81 -5.98
N VAL A 56 5.54 4.96 -6.62
CA VAL A 56 4.78 5.40 -7.79
C VAL A 56 5.70 5.28 -9.00
N ASP A 57 5.19 4.65 -10.06
CA ASP A 57 5.87 4.51 -11.34
C ASP A 57 6.24 5.90 -11.87
N GLU A 58 7.44 6.04 -12.43
CA GLU A 58 7.99 7.33 -12.83
C GLU A 58 7.06 8.19 -13.70
N PRO A 59 6.36 7.65 -14.72
CA PRO A 59 5.42 8.42 -15.54
C PRO A 59 4.24 9.02 -14.75
N ASP A 60 3.91 8.43 -13.60
CA ASP A 60 2.75 8.76 -12.78
C ASP A 60 3.11 9.58 -11.52
N ARG A 61 4.40 9.91 -11.32
CA ARG A 61 4.88 10.77 -10.21
C ARG A 61 4.44 12.22 -10.35
N ARG A 62 4.48 12.97 -9.23
CA ARG A 62 4.10 14.41 -9.14
C ARG A 62 2.64 14.70 -9.53
N ARG A 63 1.79 13.67 -9.57
CA ARG A 63 0.35 13.75 -9.88
C ARG A 63 -0.55 13.36 -8.70
N GLY A 64 -0.02 13.38 -7.48
CA GLY A 64 -0.75 13.04 -6.25
C GLY A 64 -0.99 11.53 -6.02
N ARG A 65 -0.38 10.62 -6.80
CA ARG A 65 -0.66 9.17 -6.67
C ARG A 65 -0.18 8.53 -5.38
N GLY A 66 0.77 9.15 -4.69
CA GLY A 66 1.31 8.65 -3.43
C GLY A 66 0.55 9.12 -2.18
N THR A 67 -0.51 9.92 -2.32
CA THR A 67 -1.30 10.44 -1.19
C THR A 67 -2.51 9.56 -0.85
N VAL A 68 -2.64 8.40 -1.48
CA VAL A 68 -3.76 7.47 -1.31
C VAL A 68 -3.57 6.51 -0.15
#